data_AF-A0A3M8DCX4-F1
#
_entry.id   AF-A0A3M8DCX4-F1
#
_cell.length_a   1.000
_cell.length_b   1.000
_cell.length_c   1.000
_cell.angle_alpha   90.00
_cell.angle_beta   90.00
_cell.angle_gamma   90.00
#
_symmetry.space_group_name_H-M   'P 1'
#
loop_
_entity.id
_entity.type
_entity.pdbx_description
1 polymer ?
#
loop_
_entity_poly.entity_id
_entity_poly.type
_entity_poly.pdbx_seq_one_letter_code
_entity_poly.pdbx_strand_id
1 'polypeptide(L)'
;MNWKKMMLMLLTLVLCSGALSLVSAHEGHTAAPHEPDKDTKCAYCMMKVYLKEEEMGKFTAQMLTADGKTLFFDDAGCMLNYKRTLAAEPQMMWVRDYNTLAWVEYGKANVVSANIKTPMQYGFAYFQTAADADSFVKNNNKLEAMKTDWTFVDKVAQKRSEMKMSGDMNHGQMNHGPAAAHGIIVMINGQKQSFQQAPMNMHGKVTVSAKELVQKLGATATWNAKGDSVTVKLGSKSATLSLEQHGQIGLRTLCEAVGAHVRWDGKTKTIIINSK
;
A
#
# COMPACT_ATOMS: atom_id res chain seq x y z
N MET A 1 20.22 -74.06 -16.84
CA MET A 1 20.79 -74.73 -18.03
C MET A 1 20.75 -73.75 -19.20
N ASN A 2 21.94 -73.39 -19.71
CA ASN A 2 22.30 -72.79 -21.02
C ASN A 2 21.63 -71.45 -21.42
N TRP A 3 22.30 -70.28 -21.42
CA TRP A 3 23.48 -69.83 -22.20
C TRP A 3 23.45 -70.18 -23.70
N LYS A 4 23.45 -69.11 -24.50
CA LYS A 4 24.25 -68.91 -25.74
C LYS A 4 23.50 -69.19 -27.05
N LYS A 5 23.45 -68.12 -27.88
CA LYS A 5 23.18 -68.05 -29.35
C LYS A 5 21.69 -67.91 -29.71
N MET A 6 21.20 -66.96 -30.51
CA MET A 6 21.70 -66.07 -31.57
C MET A 6 20.89 -64.75 -31.49
N MET A 7 21.44 -63.53 -31.50
CA MET A 7 22.17 -62.82 -32.55
C MET A 7 21.39 -62.66 -33.87
N LEU A 8 20.60 -61.58 -33.99
CA LEU A 8 20.39 -60.76 -35.20
C LEU A 8 19.56 -59.52 -34.79
N MET A 9 20.18 -58.39 -34.44
CA MET A 9 20.49 -57.29 -35.36
C MET A 9 19.31 -56.94 -36.28
N LEU A 10 18.47 -55.99 -35.86
CA LEU A 10 17.75 -55.12 -36.79
C LEU A 10 17.54 -53.75 -36.14
N LEU A 11 18.36 -52.84 -36.65
CA LEU A 11 18.45 -51.42 -36.41
C LEU A 11 17.22 -50.75 -37.05
N THR A 12 16.27 -50.24 -36.27
CA THR A 12 15.23 -49.34 -36.79
C THR A 12 14.84 -48.26 -35.80
N LEU A 13 15.13 -47.03 -36.23
CA LEU A 13 14.40 -45.80 -35.97
C LEU A 13 14.42 -45.20 -34.55
N VAL A 14 15.37 -44.27 -34.41
CA VAL A 14 15.18 -43.00 -33.69
C VAL A 14 13.85 -42.38 -34.12
N LEU A 15 12.91 -42.26 -33.18
CA LEU A 15 11.79 -41.33 -33.28
C LEU A 15 11.67 -40.57 -31.96
N CYS A 16 11.92 -39.27 -32.08
CA CYS A 16 11.70 -38.23 -31.09
C CYS A 16 10.46 -38.46 -30.25
N SER A 17 10.64 -38.61 -28.94
CA SER A 17 9.64 -38.28 -27.94
C SER A 17 10.34 -37.75 -26.69
N GLY A 18 11.22 -36.76 -26.91
CA GLY A 18 11.65 -35.86 -25.85
C GLY A 18 10.46 -35.00 -25.44
N ALA A 19 9.59 -35.54 -24.59
CA ALA A 19 8.74 -34.73 -23.74
C ALA A 19 9.66 -34.09 -22.68
N LEU A 20 10.38 -33.05 -23.12
CA LEU A 20 11.05 -32.11 -22.23
C LEU A 20 9.93 -31.37 -21.52
N SER A 21 9.47 -31.92 -20.39
CA SER A 21 8.66 -31.17 -19.45
C SER A 21 9.47 -29.93 -19.11
N LEU A 22 9.03 -28.78 -19.63
CA LEU A 22 9.40 -27.47 -19.13
C LEU A 22 8.95 -27.44 -17.68
N VAL A 23 9.80 -27.94 -16.79
CA VAL A 23 9.89 -27.39 -15.45
C VAL A 23 10.35 -25.97 -15.70
N SER A 24 9.40 -25.04 -15.79
CA SER A 24 9.68 -23.67 -15.43
C SER A 24 10.28 -23.77 -14.04
N ALA A 25 11.61 -23.71 -13.97
CA ALA A 25 12.28 -23.19 -12.80
C ALA A 25 11.64 -21.82 -12.63
N HIS A 26 10.63 -21.76 -11.75
CA HIS A 26 10.29 -20.51 -11.10
C HIS A 26 11.55 -20.19 -10.33
N GLU A 27 12.49 -19.50 -10.98
CA GLU A 27 13.62 -18.88 -10.34
C GLU A 27 13.00 -18.03 -9.24
N GLY A 28 13.04 -18.57 -8.02
CA GLY A 28 12.61 -17.88 -6.84
C GLY A 28 13.48 -16.66 -6.77
N HIS A 29 12.97 -15.54 -7.27
CA HIS A 29 13.52 -14.25 -7.02
C HIS A 29 13.37 -14.08 -5.51
N THR A 30 14.40 -14.47 -4.75
CA THR A 30 14.56 -14.07 -3.36
C THR A 30 14.84 -12.58 -3.39
N ALA A 31 13.80 -11.80 -3.67
CA ALA A 31 13.88 -10.37 -3.76
C ALA A 31 14.26 -9.84 -2.38
N ALA A 32 15.49 -9.33 -2.29
CA ALA A 32 16.04 -8.74 -1.08
C ALA A 32 15.47 -7.33 -0.87
N PRO A 33 15.37 -6.88 0.39
CA PRO A 33 14.99 -5.51 0.65
C PRO A 33 16.04 -4.53 0.13
N HIS A 34 15.61 -3.36 -0.33
CA HIS A 34 16.50 -2.30 -0.81
C HIS A 34 16.14 -0.94 -0.21
N GLU A 35 17.08 -0.01 -0.29
CA GLU A 35 16.96 1.33 0.28
C GLU A 35 15.97 2.20 -0.51
N PRO A 36 15.16 3.05 0.16
CA PRO A 36 14.32 4.03 -0.52
C PRO A 36 15.16 5.17 -1.10
N ASP A 37 14.69 5.78 -2.19
CA ASP A 37 15.23 7.03 -2.70
C ASP A 37 14.72 8.24 -1.90
N LYS A 38 15.42 9.37 -2.00
CA LYS A 38 15.08 10.64 -1.29
C LYS A 38 13.65 11.15 -1.54
N ASP A 39 13.08 10.83 -2.69
CA ASP A 39 11.74 11.28 -3.09
C ASP A 39 10.65 10.25 -2.77
N THR A 40 11.03 9.09 -2.22
CA THR A 40 10.13 7.99 -1.87
C THR A 40 9.07 8.46 -0.88
N LYS A 41 7.81 8.10 -1.19
CA LYS A 41 6.66 8.37 -0.34
C LYS A 41 6.09 7.08 0.21
N CYS A 42 5.56 7.17 1.43
CA CYS A 42 4.91 6.07 2.09
C CYS A 42 3.67 5.68 1.27
N ALA A 43 3.57 4.41 0.87
CA ALA A 43 2.46 3.91 0.06
C ALA A 43 1.11 3.97 0.78
N TYR A 44 1.14 4.09 2.12
CA TYR A 44 -0.02 4.37 2.93
C TYR A 44 -0.27 5.88 3.04
N CYS A 45 0.45 6.62 3.88
CA CYS A 45 0.06 8.00 4.22
C CYS A 45 0.50 9.07 3.20
N MET A 46 1.26 8.72 2.15
CA MET A 46 1.91 9.64 1.20
C MET A 46 2.93 10.60 1.83
N MET A 47 3.26 10.42 3.12
CA MET A 47 4.31 11.19 3.78
C MET A 47 5.70 10.71 3.34
N LYS A 48 6.73 11.49 3.69
CA LYS A 48 8.12 11.15 3.42
C LYS A 48 8.49 9.81 4.07
N VAL A 49 9.16 8.95 3.30
CA VAL A 49 9.92 7.82 3.84
C VAL A 49 11.32 8.31 4.20
N TYR A 50 11.79 7.94 5.38
CA TYR A 50 13.09 8.40 5.87
C TYR A 50 14.21 7.47 5.38
N LEU A 51 15.30 8.08 4.91
CA LEU A 51 16.51 7.35 4.51
C LEU A 51 17.19 6.75 5.74
N LYS A 52 17.99 5.69 5.52
CA LYS A 52 18.68 4.96 6.59
C LYS A 52 19.48 5.88 7.52
N GLU A 53 20.13 6.89 6.96
CA GLU A 53 21.03 7.82 7.66
C GLU A 53 20.26 8.91 8.44
N GLU A 54 18.95 9.04 8.22
CA GLU A 54 18.12 10.02 8.91
C GLU A 54 17.64 9.49 10.28
N GLU A 55 17.38 10.39 11.22
CA GLU A 55 17.00 10.05 12.61
C GLU A 55 15.83 9.04 12.68
N MET A 56 14.85 9.20 11.79
CA MET A 56 13.64 8.37 11.72
C MET A 56 13.76 7.20 10.73
N GLY A 57 14.90 7.03 10.05
CA GLY A 57 15.14 5.97 9.07
C GLY A 57 15.01 4.56 9.64
N LYS A 58 15.26 4.40 10.96
CA LYS A 58 15.09 3.16 11.71
C LYS A 58 13.64 2.66 11.83
N PHE A 59 12.66 3.46 11.43
CA PHE A 59 11.24 3.08 11.43
C PHE A 59 10.73 2.72 10.04
N THR A 60 11.54 2.99 9.00
CA THR A 60 11.18 2.67 7.62
C THR A 60 10.93 1.18 7.46
N ALA A 61 9.81 0.85 6.82
CA ALA A 61 9.40 -0.51 6.51
C ALA A 61 9.21 -0.67 5.00
N GLN A 62 9.24 -1.92 4.53
CA GLN A 62 9.16 -2.26 3.12
C GLN A 62 8.29 -3.50 2.92
N MET A 63 7.57 -3.54 1.80
CA MET A 63 6.74 -4.67 1.39
C MET A 63 7.02 -4.99 -0.07
N LEU A 64 7.11 -6.28 -0.38
CA LEU A 64 7.05 -6.79 -1.75
C LEU A 64 5.67 -7.40 -1.97
N THR A 65 4.87 -6.80 -2.82
CA THR A 65 3.50 -7.25 -3.11
C THR A 65 3.48 -8.51 -3.97
N ALA A 66 2.34 -9.19 -4.02
CA ALA A 66 2.15 -10.43 -4.81
C ALA A 66 2.53 -10.28 -6.29
N ASP A 67 2.31 -9.11 -6.88
CA ASP A 67 2.66 -8.74 -8.26
C ASP A 67 4.12 -8.29 -8.45
N GLY A 68 4.96 -8.40 -7.41
CA GLY A 68 6.39 -8.09 -7.48
C GLY A 68 6.73 -6.61 -7.34
N LYS A 69 5.78 -5.75 -6.94
CA LYS A 69 6.06 -4.33 -6.69
C LYS A 69 6.61 -4.13 -5.28
N THR A 70 7.69 -3.34 -5.19
CA THR A 70 8.22 -2.90 -3.90
C THR A 70 7.55 -1.61 -3.45
N LEU A 71 7.07 -1.60 -2.21
CA LEU A 71 6.44 -0.47 -1.54
C LEU A 71 7.19 -0.12 -0.27
N PHE A 72 7.25 1.17 0.03
CA PHE A 72 7.90 1.69 1.23
C PHE A 72 6.89 2.34 2.16
N PHE A 73 7.23 2.33 3.45
CA PHE A 73 6.43 2.91 4.51
C PHE A 73 7.34 3.64 5.49
N ASP A 74 6.86 4.77 5.99
CA ASP A 74 7.54 5.57 7.01
C ASP A 74 7.51 4.91 8.39
N ASP A 75 6.55 4.00 8.62
CA ASP A 75 6.40 3.21 9.84
C ASP A 75 5.72 1.87 9.53
N ALA A 76 6.03 0.81 10.27
CA ALA A 76 5.39 -0.49 10.08
C ALA A 76 3.87 -0.46 10.35
N GLY A 77 3.36 0.46 11.18
CA GLY A 77 1.92 0.63 11.34
C GLY A 77 1.22 1.08 10.05
N CYS A 78 1.89 1.88 9.21
CA CYS A 78 1.42 2.20 7.86
C CYS A 78 1.45 0.98 6.94
N MET A 79 2.52 0.17 7.00
CA MET A 79 2.65 -1.08 6.25
C MET A 79 1.50 -2.04 6.54
N LEU A 80 1.15 -2.24 7.81
CA LEU A 80 0.06 -3.13 8.22
C LEU A 80 -1.31 -2.62 7.78
N ASN A 81 -1.56 -1.31 7.92
CA ASN A 81 -2.82 -0.74 7.42
C ASN A 81 -2.93 -0.85 5.89
N TYR A 82 -1.83 -0.70 5.14
CA TYR A 82 -1.82 -0.90 3.69
C TYR A 82 -2.07 -2.36 3.32
N LYS A 83 -1.44 -3.31 4.04
CA LYS A 83 -1.62 -4.75 3.84
C LYS A 83 -3.09 -5.15 3.80
N ARG A 84 -3.93 -4.56 4.66
CA ARG A 84 -5.38 -4.81 4.72
C ARG A 84 -6.16 -4.42 3.47
N THR A 85 -5.58 -3.59 2.60
CA THR A 85 -6.21 -3.16 1.35
C THR A 85 -5.81 -4.02 0.15
N LEU A 86 -4.84 -4.92 0.32
CA LEU A 86 -4.37 -5.79 -0.74
C LEU A 86 -5.40 -6.88 -1.04
N ALA A 87 -5.48 -7.26 -2.31
CA ALA A 87 -6.29 -8.40 -2.75
C ALA A 87 -5.60 -9.75 -2.50
N ALA A 88 -4.28 -9.75 -2.32
CA ALA A 88 -3.47 -10.92 -2.06
C ALA A 88 -2.37 -10.59 -1.04
N GLU A 89 -1.94 -11.60 -0.29
CA GLU A 89 -0.86 -11.44 0.68
C GLU A 89 0.44 -11.03 -0.01
N PRO A 90 1.25 -10.13 0.61
CA PRO A 90 2.54 -9.78 0.08
C PRO A 90 3.50 -10.98 0.11
N GLN A 91 4.44 -11.02 -0.82
CA GLN A 91 5.46 -12.06 -0.87
C GLN A 91 6.39 -11.95 0.33
N MET A 92 6.80 -10.73 0.68
CA MET A 92 7.73 -10.45 1.77
C MET A 92 7.45 -9.08 2.40
N MET A 93 7.84 -8.93 3.66
CA MET A 93 7.79 -7.67 4.40
C MET A 93 9.02 -7.54 5.28
N TRP A 94 9.50 -6.31 5.44
CA TRP A 94 10.68 -5.99 6.24
C TRP A 94 10.49 -4.74 7.08
N VAL A 95 11.16 -4.73 8.22
CA VAL A 95 11.35 -3.56 9.09
C VAL A 95 12.84 -3.38 9.36
N ARG A 96 13.26 -2.23 9.87
CA ARG A 96 14.64 -2.06 10.30
C ARG A 96 14.85 -2.49 11.74
N ASP A 97 15.99 -3.13 11.96
CA ASP A 97 16.56 -3.25 13.29
C ASP A 97 16.87 -1.87 13.85
N TYR A 98 16.42 -1.62 15.08
CA TYR A 98 16.47 -0.31 15.72
C TYR A 98 17.89 0.18 16.02
N ASN A 99 18.84 -0.75 16.20
CA ASN A 99 20.22 -0.44 16.57
C ASN A 99 21.12 -0.38 15.32
N THR A 100 21.11 -1.44 14.52
CA THR A 100 22.02 -1.67 13.39
C THR A 100 21.50 -1.07 12.09
N LEU A 101 20.20 -0.73 12.03
CA LEU A 101 19.51 -0.28 10.83
C LEU A 101 19.47 -1.33 9.72
N ALA A 102 19.83 -2.59 9.98
CA ALA A 102 19.73 -3.66 9.01
C ALA A 102 18.26 -4.02 8.74
N TRP A 103 17.96 -4.48 7.53
CA TRP A 103 16.63 -5.01 7.22
C TRP A 103 16.41 -6.36 7.93
N VAL A 104 15.28 -6.46 8.61
CA VAL A 104 14.82 -7.66 9.30
C VAL A 104 13.49 -8.07 8.69
N GLU A 105 13.36 -9.34 8.32
CA GLU A 105 12.10 -9.90 7.87
C GLU A 105 11.03 -9.73 8.95
N TYR A 106 9.88 -9.19 8.58
CA TYR A 106 8.77 -8.85 9.47
C TYR A 106 8.48 -9.96 10.49
N GLY A 107 8.27 -11.20 10.03
CA GLY A 107 7.92 -12.34 10.90
C GLY A 107 9.04 -12.79 11.85
N LYS A 108 10.27 -12.32 11.66
CA LYS A 108 11.44 -12.66 12.48
C LYS A 108 11.86 -11.55 13.43
N ALA A 109 11.29 -10.36 13.31
CA ALA A 109 11.62 -9.24 14.17
C ALA A 109 11.03 -9.41 15.58
N ASN A 110 11.83 -9.08 16.59
CA ASN A 110 11.41 -8.95 17.98
C ASN A 110 10.84 -7.56 18.17
N VAL A 111 9.61 -7.45 18.70
CA VAL A 111 8.89 -6.19 18.77
C VAL A 111 8.90 -5.65 20.20
N VAL A 112 9.17 -4.35 20.35
CA VAL A 112 9.03 -3.63 21.61
C VAL A 112 8.11 -2.43 21.41
N SER A 113 7.08 -2.31 22.24
CA SER A 113 6.32 -1.08 22.39
C SER A 113 7.05 -0.15 23.34
N ALA A 114 7.10 1.14 23.06
CA ALA A 114 7.65 2.15 23.95
C ALA A 114 7.08 3.54 23.63
N ASN A 115 7.17 4.46 24.59
CA ASN A 115 6.87 5.88 24.43
C ASN A 115 7.97 6.61 23.66
N ILE A 116 8.27 6.13 22.45
CA ILE A 116 9.25 6.70 21.52
C ILE A 116 8.57 7.48 20.41
N LYS A 117 9.22 8.56 19.98
CA LYS A 117 8.79 9.32 18.80
C LYS A 117 9.06 8.50 17.54
N THR A 118 7.99 8.21 16.82
CA THR A 118 8.01 7.54 15.50
C THR A 118 7.31 8.47 14.50
N PRO A 119 7.57 8.35 13.18
CA PRO A 119 6.97 9.22 12.15
C PRO A 119 5.45 9.37 12.30
N MET A 120 4.78 8.27 12.65
CA MET A 120 3.32 8.20 12.77
C MET A 120 2.82 7.98 14.19
N GLN A 121 3.71 8.10 15.18
CA GLN A 121 3.45 7.92 16.62
C GLN A 121 2.78 6.57 16.94
N TYR A 122 3.19 5.49 16.28
CA TYR A 122 2.76 4.14 16.66
C TYR A 122 3.52 3.61 17.87
N GLY A 123 4.78 4.03 18.06
CA GLY A 123 5.55 3.77 19.29
C GLY A 123 6.15 2.38 19.37
N PHE A 124 6.70 1.86 18.26
CA PHE A 124 7.31 0.54 18.21
C PHE A 124 8.74 0.59 17.70
N ALA A 125 9.58 -0.25 18.30
CA ALA A 125 10.94 -0.55 17.87
C ALA A 125 11.05 -2.04 17.53
N TYR A 126 11.87 -2.36 16.54
CA TYR A 126 12.04 -3.71 16.02
C TYR A 126 13.49 -4.14 16.14
N PHE A 127 13.72 -5.40 16.52
CA PHE A 127 15.07 -5.91 16.76
C PHE A 127 15.27 -7.25 16.08
N GLN A 128 16.44 -7.43 15.47
CA GLN A 128 16.84 -8.69 14.88
C GLN A 128 17.00 -9.77 15.94
N THR A 129 17.50 -9.42 17.13
CA THR A 129 17.73 -10.37 18.22
C THR A 129 16.85 -10.09 19.43
N ALA A 130 16.48 -11.15 20.15
CA ALA A 130 15.76 -11.05 21.40
C ALA A 130 16.60 -10.34 22.49
N ALA A 131 17.93 -10.52 22.46
CA ALA A 131 18.85 -9.91 23.40
C ALA A 131 18.89 -8.37 23.28
N ASP A 132 18.81 -7.84 22.06
CA ASP A 132 18.74 -6.39 21.82
C ASP A 132 17.40 -5.81 22.29
N ALA A 133 16.29 -6.51 22.01
CA ALA A 133 14.97 -6.13 22.51
C ALA A 133 14.93 -6.11 24.04
N ASP A 134 15.48 -7.14 24.70
CA ASP A 134 15.58 -7.22 26.16
C ASP A 134 16.44 -6.08 26.72
N SER A 135 17.56 -5.78 26.05
CA SER A 135 18.45 -4.68 26.45
C SER A 135 17.76 -3.33 26.31
N PHE A 136 17.00 -3.11 25.23
CA PHE A 136 16.22 -1.90 25.05
C PHE A 136 15.19 -1.72 26.17
N VAL A 137 14.44 -2.77 26.52
CA VAL A 137 13.46 -2.72 27.63
C VAL A 137 14.13 -2.38 28.96
N LYS A 138 15.26 -3.03 29.28
CA LYS A 138 15.99 -2.80 30.54
C LYS A 138 16.56 -1.39 30.65
N ASN A 139 17.12 -0.87 29.56
CA ASN A 139 17.86 0.40 29.57
C ASN A 139 16.97 1.63 29.36
N ASN A 140 15.70 1.45 28.98
CA ASN A 140 14.76 2.54 28.68
C ASN A 140 13.53 2.52 29.58
N ASN A 141 13.72 2.29 30.89
CA ASN A 141 12.63 2.22 31.88
C ASN A 141 11.68 3.45 31.87
N LYS A 142 12.19 4.64 31.55
CA LYS A 142 11.39 5.88 31.43
C LYS A 142 10.47 5.91 30.20
N LEU A 143 10.68 5.02 29.23
CA LEU A 143 9.89 4.94 27.99
C LEU A 143 8.77 3.92 28.08
N GLU A 144 8.50 3.34 29.27
CA GLU A 144 7.49 2.30 29.45
C GLU A 144 7.66 1.14 28.45
N ALA A 145 8.91 0.82 28.13
CA ALA A 145 9.25 -0.15 27.09
C ALA A 145 8.83 -1.57 27.51
N MET A 146 8.15 -2.29 26.61
CA MET A 146 7.67 -3.65 26.85
C MET A 146 7.78 -4.50 25.59
N LYS A 147 8.28 -5.73 25.71
CA LYS A 147 8.23 -6.70 24.61
C LYS A 147 6.78 -7.03 24.26
N THR A 148 6.49 -7.07 22.98
CA THR A 148 5.16 -7.33 22.44
C THR A 148 5.27 -8.14 21.16
N ASP A 149 4.16 -8.29 20.44
CA ASP A 149 4.09 -9.03 19.20
C ASP A 149 3.37 -8.22 18.11
N TRP A 150 3.39 -8.77 16.91
CA TRP A 150 2.75 -8.17 15.75
C TRP A 150 1.24 -8.04 15.85
N THR A 151 0.56 -8.87 16.64
CA THR A 151 -0.88 -8.76 16.89
C THR A 151 -1.19 -7.44 17.59
N PHE A 152 -0.35 -7.05 18.56
CA PHE A 152 -0.52 -5.77 19.25
C PHE A 152 -0.20 -4.58 18.34
N VAL A 153 0.87 -4.66 17.53
CA VAL A 153 1.18 -3.61 16.53
C VAL A 153 0.02 -3.43 15.56
N ASP A 154 -0.52 -4.53 15.03
CA ASP A 154 -1.62 -4.54 14.06
C ASP A 154 -2.91 -3.94 14.64
N LYS A 155 -3.20 -4.24 15.92
CA LYS A 155 -4.33 -3.66 16.66
C LYS A 155 -4.16 -2.16 16.88
N VAL A 156 -2.97 -1.70 17.28
CA VAL A 156 -2.70 -0.26 17.48
C VAL A 156 -2.76 0.48 16.14
N ALA A 157 -2.18 -0.09 15.09
CA ALA A 157 -2.20 0.46 13.74
C ALA A 157 -3.63 0.63 13.23
N GLN A 158 -4.46 -0.40 13.37
CA GLN A 158 -5.86 -0.38 12.98
C GLN A 158 -6.66 0.64 13.81
N LYS A 159 -6.57 0.59 15.14
CA LYS A 159 -7.32 1.53 16.00
C LYS A 159 -6.98 2.98 15.67
N ARG A 160 -5.70 3.31 15.45
CA ARG A 160 -5.28 4.67 15.07
C ARG A 160 -5.78 5.06 13.68
N SER A 161 -5.83 4.12 12.73
CA SER A 161 -6.44 4.34 11.42
C SER A 161 -7.94 4.65 11.56
N GLU A 162 -8.66 3.88 12.38
CA GLU A 162 -10.08 4.08 12.64
C GLU A 162 -10.36 5.42 13.34
N MET A 163 -9.60 5.78 14.37
CA MET A 163 -9.75 7.06 15.09
C MET A 163 -9.49 8.27 14.19
N LYS A 164 -8.49 8.20 13.31
CA LYS A 164 -8.26 9.25 12.29
C LYS A 164 -9.45 9.40 11.33
N MET A 165 -10.23 8.33 11.14
CA MET A 165 -11.42 8.33 10.29
C MET A 165 -12.70 8.74 11.04
N SER A 166 -12.72 8.72 12.38
CA SER A 166 -13.88 9.08 13.20
C SER A 166 -13.90 10.54 13.68
N GLY A 167 -12.88 11.33 13.37
CA GLY A 167 -12.91 12.81 13.49
C GLY A 167 -12.82 13.40 14.90
N ASP A 168 -12.61 12.60 15.94
CA ASP A 168 -12.53 13.10 17.32
C ASP A 168 -11.07 13.44 17.69
N MET A 169 -10.65 14.67 17.41
CA MET A 169 -9.29 15.17 17.63
C MET A 169 -9.32 16.30 18.67
N ASN A 170 -9.10 15.95 19.93
CA ASN A 170 -8.70 16.93 20.94
C ASN A 170 -7.22 17.30 20.69
N HIS A 171 -6.94 18.59 20.58
CA HIS A 171 -5.75 19.14 19.95
C HIS A 171 -4.44 18.93 20.74
N GLY A 172 -3.45 18.31 20.09
CA GLY A 172 -2.04 18.64 20.25
C GLY A 172 -1.49 18.94 18.86
N GLN A 173 -1.11 20.20 18.63
CA GLN A 173 -0.59 20.72 17.35
C GLN A 173 0.38 19.74 16.67
N MET A 174 0.23 19.51 15.36
CA MET A 174 1.30 19.64 14.35
C MET A 174 0.79 19.34 12.93
N ASN A 175 1.03 20.30 12.04
CA ASN A 175 1.01 20.31 10.56
C ASN A 175 0.40 19.11 9.83
N HIS A 176 -0.79 19.36 9.26
CA HIS A 176 -1.48 18.49 8.33
C HIS A 176 -0.88 18.57 6.93
N GLY A 177 -0.19 17.52 6.49
CA GLY A 177 -0.23 17.08 5.09
C GLY A 177 -1.42 16.13 4.91
N PRO A 178 -2.10 16.10 3.75
CA PRO A 178 -3.34 15.35 3.58
C PRO A 178 -3.05 13.85 3.66
N ALA A 179 -3.57 13.22 4.70
CA ALA A 179 -3.54 11.77 4.90
C ALA A 179 -4.34 11.10 3.78
N ALA A 180 -3.69 10.23 3.02
CA ALA A 180 -4.34 9.39 2.03
C ALA A 180 -5.44 8.53 2.66
N ALA A 181 -6.56 8.35 1.94
CA ALA A 181 -7.59 7.42 2.35
C ALA A 181 -7.30 6.03 1.78
N HIS A 182 -7.14 5.08 2.69
CA HIS A 182 -7.15 3.67 2.37
C HIS A 182 -8.52 3.11 2.75
N GLY A 183 -9.25 2.58 1.75
CA GLY A 183 -10.52 1.88 1.94
C GLY A 183 -11.78 2.54 1.39
N ILE A 184 -11.68 3.53 0.51
CA ILE A 184 -12.88 4.08 -0.17
C ILE A 184 -13.22 3.21 -1.38
N ILE A 185 -14.42 2.62 -1.36
CA ILE A 185 -14.99 1.91 -2.50
C ILE A 185 -15.74 2.92 -3.36
N VAL A 186 -15.56 2.88 -4.68
CA VAL A 186 -16.34 3.71 -5.61
C VAL A 186 -17.19 2.79 -6.47
N MET A 187 -18.50 3.00 -6.44
CA MET A 187 -19.49 2.34 -7.28
C MET A 187 -20.04 3.35 -8.27
N ILE A 188 -19.96 3.07 -9.57
CA ILE A 188 -20.57 3.89 -10.62
C ILE A 188 -21.62 3.04 -11.33
N ASN A 189 -22.87 3.48 -11.30
CA ASN A 189 -24.02 2.77 -11.89
C ASN A 189 -24.08 1.29 -11.48
N GLY A 190 -23.85 1.03 -10.18
CA GLY A 190 -23.85 -0.31 -9.60
C GLY A 190 -22.58 -1.14 -9.83
N GLN A 191 -21.57 -0.61 -10.53
CA GLN A 191 -20.32 -1.32 -10.82
C GLN A 191 -19.16 -0.77 -9.97
N LYS A 192 -18.45 -1.66 -9.27
CA LYS A 192 -17.25 -1.30 -8.50
C LYS A 192 -16.13 -0.86 -9.43
N GLN A 193 -15.53 0.28 -9.12
CA GLN A 193 -14.45 0.87 -9.91
C GLN A 193 -13.10 0.68 -9.22
N SER A 194 -12.08 0.42 -10.03
CA SER A 194 -10.67 0.45 -9.62
C SER A 194 -9.99 1.66 -10.26
N PHE A 195 -9.19 2.40 -9.49
CA PHE A 195 -8.40 3.55 -9.96
C PHE A 195 -6.91 3.21 -9.86
N GLN A 196 -6.09 3.75 -10.77
CA GLN A 196 -4.63 3.55 -10.74
C GLN A 196 -4.03 4.10 -9.44
N GLN A 197 -4.53 5.26 -9.00
CA GLN A 197 -4.32 5.79 -7.66
C GLN A 197 -5.62 5.68 -6.87
N ALA A 198 -5.57 5.03 -5.70
CA ALA A 198 -6.73 4.85 -4.84
C ALA A 198 -7.36 6.20 -4.47
N PRO A 199 -8.71 6.31 -4.38
CA PRO A 199 -9.38 7.52 -3.94
C PRO A 199 -8.90 7.97 -2.56
N MET A 200 -8.53 9.25 -2.43
CA MET A 200 -7.97 9.82 -1.21
C MET A 200 -9.00 10.69 -0.48
N ASN A 201 -9.00 10.72 0.85
CA ASN A 201 -9.85 11.63 1.62
C ASN A 201 -9.00 12.79 2.11
N MET A 202 -9.08 13.92 1.42
CA MET A 202 -8.42 15.15 1.83
C MET A 202 -9.43 16.02 2.58
N HIS A 203 -9.28 16.12 3.91
CA HIS A 203 -10.13 16.98 4.76
C HIS A 203 -11.64 16.75 4.64
N GLY A 204 -12.08 15.49 4.52
CA GLY A 204 -13.50 15.12 4.37
C GLY A 204 -14.00 15.15 2.93
N LYS A 205 -13.14 15.51 1.97
CA LYS A 205 -13.42 15.49 0.54
C LYS A 205 -12.68 14.35 -0.13
N VAL A 206 -13.42 13.47 -0.79
CA VAL A 206 -12.81 12.37 -1.55
C VAL A 206 -12.34 12.88 -2.91
N THR A 207 -11.05 12.68 -3.20
CA THR A 207 -10.38 13.10 -4.41
C THR A 207 -9.84 11.92 -5.21
N VAL A 208 -9.86 12.07 -6.53
CA VAL A 208 -9.37 11.10 -7.51
C VAL A 208 -8.75 11.82 -8.70
N SER A 209 -8.02 11.08 -9.54
CA SER A 209 -7.59 11.55 -10.86
C SER A 209 -8.80 11.98 -11.70
N ALA A 210 -8.83 13.25 -12.10
CA ALA A 210 -9.91 13.79 -12.92
C ALA A 210 -10.05 13.03 -14.25
N LYS A 211 -8.92 12.66 -14.86
CA LYS A 211 -8.88 11.94 -16.15
C LYS A 211 -9.53 10.56 -16.04
N GLU A 212 -9.19 9.81 -15.00
CA GLU A 212 -9.77 8.47 -14.79
C GLU A 212 -11.26 8.55 -14.44
N LEU A 213 -11.66 9.52 -13.61
CA LEU A 213 -13.07 9.68 -13.24
C LEU A 213 -13.94 10.03 -14.45
N VAL A 214 -13.49 10.95 -15.30
CA VAL A 214 -14.20 11.30 -16.56
C VAL A 214 -14.39 10.06 -17.43
N GLN A 215 -13.32 9.28 -17.64
CA GLN A 215 -13.39 8.07 -18.45
C GLN A 215 -14.37 7.05 -17.88
N LYS A 216 -14.34 6.83 -16.56
CA LYS A 216 -15.21 5.87 -15.87
C LYS A 216 -16.68 6.28 -15.84
N LEU A 217 -16.97 7.58 -15.88
CA LEU A 217 -18.32 8.11 -16.03
C LEU A 217 -18.86 8.01 -17.47
N GLY A 218 -18.01 7.69 -18.45
CA GLY A 218 -18.37 7.78 -19.87
C GLY A 218 -18.57 9.23 -20.33
N ALA A 219 -17.94 10.19 -19.63
CA ALA A 219 -17.98 11.60 -19.98
C ALA A 219 -16.85 11.95 -20.96
N THR A 220 -16.98 13.09 -21.64
CA THR A 220 -15.91 13.69 -22.46
C THR A 220 -15.32 14.88 -21.74
N ALA A 221 -14.02 15.15 -21.91
CA ALA A 221 -13.37 16.29 -21.27
C ALA A 221 -12.45 17.07 -22.22
N THR A 222 -12.43 18.39 -22.04
CA THR A 222 -11.49 19.32 -22.68
C THR A 222 -10.65 19.97 -21.59
N TRP A 223 -9.34 19.77 -21.65
CA TRP A 223 -8.38 20.33 -20.69
C TRP A 223 -7.89 21.68 -21.21
N ASN A 224 -7.73 22.66 -20.32
CA ASN A 224 -7.12 23.91 -20.73
C ASN A 224 -5.61 23.76 -20.96
N ALA A 225 -5.00 24.72 -21.65
CA ALA A 225 -3.58 24.67 -22.00
C ALA A 225 -2.63 24.63 -20.79
N LYS A 226 -3.04 25.17 -19.64
CA LYS A 226 -2.26 25.18 -18.39
C LYS A 226 -2.39 23.88 -17.59
N GLY A 227 -3.39 23.04 -17.89
CA GLY A 227 -3.68 21.82 -17.16
C GLY A 227 -4.22 22.03 -15.74
N ASP A 228 -4.76 23.21 -15.43
CA ASP A 228 -5.30 23.55 -14.09
C ASP A 228 -6.84 23.58 -14.06
N SER A 229 -7.50 23.40 -15.20
CA SER A 229 -8.96 23.26 -15.28
C SER A 229 -9.39 22.33 -16.41
N VAL A 230 -10.58 21.77 -16.23
CA VAL A 230 -11.18 20.82 -17.16
C VAL A 230 -12.65 21.14 -17.38
N THR A 231 -13.08 21.16 -18.65
CA THR A 231 -14.49 21.18 -19.02
C THR A 231 -14.95 19.75 -19.26
N VAL A 232 -15.89 19.26 -18.45
CA VAL A 232 -16.42 17.89 -18.53
C VAL A 232 -17.86 17.95 -19.03
N LYS A 233 -18.20 17.05 -19.95
CA LYS A 233 -19.54 16.91 -20.53
C LYS A 233 -20.03 15.47 -20.41
N LEU A 234 -21.24 15.30 -19.90
CA LEU A 234 -21.96 14.03 -19.81
C LEU A 234 -23.38 14.22 -20.34
N GLY A 235 -23.69 13.64 -21.50
CA GLY A 235 -24.95 13.91 -22.21
C GLY A 235 -25.12 15.40 -22.56
N SER A 236 -26.22 16.01 -22.11
CA SER A 236 -26.50 17.44 -22.29
C SER A 236 -25.91 18.34 -21.20
N LYS A 237 -25.37 17.77 -20.12
CA LYS A 237 -24.80 18.51 -19.00
C LYS A 237 -23.31 18.78 -19.25
N SER A 238 -22.86 19.97 -18.89
CA SER A 238 -21.46 20.39 -19.04
C SER A 238 -21.07 21.32 -17.90
N ALA A 239 -19.85 21.18 -17.39
CA ALA A 239 -19.30 22.04 -16.35
C ALA A 239 -17.79 22.21 -16.51
N THR A 240 -17.28 23.40 -16.17
CA THR A 240 -15.84 23.68 -16.10
C THR A 240 -15.41 23.72 -14.63
N LEU A 241 -14.37 22.96 -14.29
CA LEU A 241 -13.92 22.75 -12.92
C LEU A 241 -12.41 22.99 -12.83
N SER A 242 -11.97 23.67 -11.77
CA SER A 242 -10.56 23.77 -11.42
C SER A 242 -10.04 22.46 -10.85
N LEU A 243 -8.82 22.11 -11.21
CA LEU A 243 -8.11 20.95 -10.72
C LEU A 243 -7.29 21.34 -9.48
N GLU A 244 -7.18 20.39 -8.58
CA GLU A 244 -6.27 20.46 -7.45
C GLU A 244 -4.86 20.04 -7.90
N GLN A 245 -3.89 20.09 -6.98
CA GLN A 245 -2.51 19.70 -7.28
C GLN A 245 -2.45 18.31 -7.92
N HIS A 246 -1.54 18.17 -8.89
CA HIS A 246 -1.32 16.91 -9.63
C HIS A 246 -2.54 16.42 -10.44
N GLY A 247 -3.44 17.32 -10.84
CA GLY A 247 -4.59 16.96 -11.69
C GLY A 247 -5.69 16.18 -10.94
N GLN A 248 -5.69 16.27 -9.61
CA GLN A 248 -6.72 15.68 -8.76
C GLN A 248 -7.99 16.52 -8.80
N ILE A 249 -9.14 15.90 -8.53
CA ILE A 249 -10.40 16.60 -8.35
C ILE A 249 -11.26 15.91 -7.30
N GLY A 250 -12.08 16.72 -6.62
CA GLY A 250 -13.17 16.21 -5.80
C GLY A 250 -14.11 15.33 -6.61
N LEU A 251 -14.20 14.05 -6.24
CA LEU A 251 -15.04 13.08 -6.93
C LEU A 251 -16.50 13.52 -6.93
N ARG A 252 -17.02 13.91 -5.76
CA ARG A 252 -18.39 14.42 -5.61
C ARG A 252 -18.61 15.66 -6.48
N THR A 253 -17.69 16.62 -6.40
CA THR A 253 -17.76 17.89 -7.12
C THR A 253 -17.89 17.67 -8.63
N LEU A 254 -17.04 16.84 -9.22
CA LEU A 254 -17.10 16.56 -10.66
C LEU A 254 -18.42 15.88 -11.03
N CYS A 255 -18.81 14.85 -10.28
CA CYS A 255 -20.01 14.07 -10.58
C CYS A 255 -21.29 14.91 -10.52
N GLU A 256 -21.47 15.68 -9.44
CA GLU A 256 -22.66 16.53 -9.27
C GLU A 256 -22.70 17.66 -10.30
N ALA A 257 -21.54 18.23 -10.67
CA ALA A 257 -21.45 19.27 -11.69
C ALA A 257 -21.91 18.80 -13.09
N VAL A 258 -21.74 17.50 -13.38
CA VAL A 258 -22.25 16.89 -14.62
C VAL A 258 -23.61 16.21 -14.45
N GLY A 259 -24.29 16.44 -13.33
CA GLY A 259 -25.65 15.98 -13.07
C GLY A 259 -25.79 14.55 -12.52
N ALA A 260 -24.69 13.91 -12.11
CA ALA A 260 -24.75 12.61 -11.44
C ALA A 260 -25.08 12.77 -9.94
N HIS A 261 -25.86 11.83 -9.39
CA HIS A 261 -26.19 11.79 -7.98
C HIS A 261 -25.14 10.99 -7.20
N VAL A 262 -24.63 11.55 -6.10
CA VAL A 262 -23.56 10.94 -5.30
C VAL A 262 -24.02 10.72 -3.86
N ARG A 263 -23.94 9.47 -3.39
CA ARG A 263 -24.23 9.09 -2.00
C ARG A 263 -22.98 8.52 -1.33
N TRP A 264 -22.81 8.82 -0.04
CA TRP A 264 -21.81 8.17 0.82
C TRP A 264 -22.49 7.13 1.71
N ASP A 265 -21.90 5.94 1.78
CA ASP A 265 -22.19 4.93 2.79
C ASP A 265 -21.00 4.86 3.75
N GLY A 266 -21.17 5.46 4.94
CA GLY A 266 -20.13 5.51 5.96
C GLY A 266 -19.82 4.14 6.60
N LYS A 267 -20.75 3.18 6.56
CA LYS A 267 -20.54 1.85 7.15
C LYS A 267 -19.58 1.03 6.30
N THR A 268 -19.74 1.08 4.98
CA THR A 268 -18.93 0.32 4.02
C THR A 268 -17.81 1.15 3.38
N LYS A 269 -17.71 2.44 3.75
CA LYS A 269 -16.82 3.42 3.13
C LYS A 269 -17.00 3.48 1.59
N THR A 270 -18.25 3.41 1.14
CA THR A 270 -18.58 3.34 -0.29
C THR A 270 -19.17 4.66 -0.79
N ILE A 271 -18.60 5.21 -1.85
CA ILE A 271 -19.24 6.24 -2.67
C ILE A 271 -20.05 5.55 -3.76
N ILE A 272 -21.33 5.88 -3.85
CA ILE A 272 -22.24 5.36 -4.86
C ILE A 272 -22.64 6.52 -5.76
N ILE A 273 -22.32 6.38 -7.04
CA ILE A 273 -22.56 7.37 -8.09
C ILE A 273 -23.58 6.80 -9.07
N ASN A 274 -24.68 7.52 -9.28
CA ASN A 274 -25.66 7.23 -10.31
C ASN A 274 -25.62 8.36 -11.33
N SER A 275 -25.20 8.04 -12.56
CA SER A 275 -24.98 9.01 -13.64
C SER A 275 -25.97 8.86 -14.79
N LYS A 276 -27.04 8.10 -14.57
CA LYS A 276 -28.14 7.85 -15.51
C LYS A 276 -29.41 8.49 -14.96
#